data_AF-A0A9E3XJ74-F1
#
_entry.id   AF-A0A9E3XJ74-F1
#
_cell.length_a   1.000
_cell.length_b   1.000
_cell.length_c   1.000
_cell.angle_alpha   90.00
_cell.angle_beta   90.00
_cell.angle_gamma   90.00
#
_symmetry.space_group_name_H-M   'P 1'
#
loop_
_entity.id
_entity.type
_entity.pdbx_description
1 polymer ?
#
loop_
_entity_poly.entity_id
_entity_poly.type
_entity_poly.pdbx_seq_one_letter_code
_entity_poly.pdbx_strand_id
1 'polypeptide(L)'
;AQAAIDAASEDWSSPSGRRVDFHPDPKRYRQSYVAWLAEKRDWCISRQLWWGHQIPVWWRKFDKASALAEVAAKLPKLSADEREAMHVWVGDDDGNQYDLADNLAEQIAKDAGPFELQVCLRSEAADAQYGSALEALGLERDADVLDTWFSSALWPFSTLGWPDAAHAPIEPGQRFLGAQGEQPSSLETYYP
;
A
#
# COMPACT_ATOMS: atom_id res chain seq x y z
N ALA A 1 11.78 5.51 5.91
CA ALA A 1 13.25 5.47 6.10
C ALA A 1 13.68 6.05 7.44
N GLN A 2 13.32 7.30 7.77
CA GLN A 2 13.75 7.96 9.01
C GLN A 2 13.44 7.14 10.28
N ALA A 3 12.21 6.62 10.42
CA ALA A 3 11.85 5.78 11.57
C ALA A 3 12.77 4.56 11.77
N ALA A 4 13.27 3.96 10.69
CA ALA A 4 14.19 2.82 10.77
C ALA A 4 15.63 3.26 11.12
N ILE A 5 16.04 4.45 10.67
CA ILE A 5 17.31 5.07 11.10
C ILE A 5 17.25 5.39 12.59
N ASP A 6 16.15 5.97 13.06
CA ASP A 6 15.94 6.31 14.47
C ASP A 6 15.94 5.04 15.33
N ALA A 7 15.26 3.98 14.89
CA ALA A 7 15.26 2.69 15.57
C ALA A 7 16.64 2.00 15.58
N ALA A 8 17.50 2.34 14.62
CA ALA A 8 18.88 1.90 14.58
C ALA A 8 19.82 2.80 15.40
N SER A 9 19.34 3.85 16.07
CA SER A 9 20.15 4.62 17.01
C SER A 9 20.47 3.80 18.26
N GLU A 10 21.63 4.03 18.87
CA GLU A 10 22.02 3.35 20.12
C GLU A 10 21.18 3.80 21.32
N ASP A 11 20.67 5.04 21.25
CA ASP A 11 19.86 5.68 22.29
C ASP A 11 18.36 5.38 22.14
N TRP A 12 17.95 4.70 21.06
CA TRP A 12 16.57 4.34 20.85
C TRP A 12 16.22 3.00 21.48
N SER A 13 15.07 2.94 22.14
CA SER A 13 14.42 1.71 22.57
C SER A 13 12.93 1.78 22.26
N SER A 14 12.33 0.65 21.90
CA SER A 14 10.89 0.52 21.77
C SER A 14 10.19 0.82 23.11
N PRO A 15 8.86 1.06 23.12
CA PRO A 15 8.08 1.17 24.35
C PRO A 15 8.19 -0.05 25.27
N SER A 16 8.52 -1.23 24.71
CA SER A 16 8.77 -2.47 25.45
C SER A 16 10.23 -2.64 25.91
N GLY A 17 11.08 -1.64 25.70
CA GLY A 17 12.50 -1.64 26.07
C GLY A 17 13.41 -2.47 25.15
N ARG A 18 12.93 -2.87 23.97
CA ARG A 18 13.72 -3.64 22.98
C ARG A 18 14.46 -2.70 22.03
N ARG A 19 15.60 -3.14 21.49
CA ARG A 19 16.41 -2.37 20.53
C ARG A 19 16.79 -3.24 19.33
N VAL A 20 17.02 -2.58 18.19
CA VAL A 20 17.69 -3.20 17.05
C VAL A 20 19.19 -3.31 17.32
N ASP A 21 19.65 -4.54 17.50
CA ASP A 21 21.06 -4.87 17.67
C ASP A 21 21.63 -5.52 16.40
N PHE A 22 22.87 -5.17 16.09
CA PHE A 22 23.57 -5.62 14.89
C PHE A 22 24.72 -6.54 15.28
N HIS A 23 24.87 -7.67 14.57
CA HIS A 23 25.90 -8.67 14.83
C HIS A 23 26.65 -9.02 13.52
N PRO A 24 27.90 -9.51 13.60
CA PRO A 24 28.74 -9.62 14.80
C PRO A 24 29.40 -8.31 15.25
N ASP A 25 29.52 -7.31 14.36
CA ASP A 25 30.13 -6.00 14.65
C ASP A 25 29.04 -4.91 14.61
N PRO A 26 28.49 -4.53 15.78
CA PRO A 26 27.36 -3.61 15.83
C PRO A 26 27.65 -2.27 15.16
N LYS A 27 28.86 -1.73 15.33
CA LYS A 27 29.23 -0.41 14.83
C LYS A 27 29.28 -0.41 13.30
N ARG A 28 29.96 -1.39 12.72
CA ARG A 28 30.14 -1.47 11.26
C ARG A 28 28.82 -1.72 10.53
N TYR A 29 28.03 -2.70 10.99
CA TYR A 29 26.79 -3.06 10.29
C TYR A 29 25.70 -2.01 10.49
N ARG A 30 25.58 -1.41 11.68
CA ARG A 30 24.67 -0.27 11.92
C ARG A 30 25.02 0.91 11.01
N GLN A 31 26.29 1.30 10.94
CA GLN A 31 26.73 2.40 10.09
C GLN A 31 26.41 2.15 8.62
N SER A 32 26.65 0.92 8.13
CA SER A 32 26.36 0.54 6.74
C SER A 32 24.86 0.58 6.45
N TYR A 33 24.04 0.07 7.36
CA TYR A 33 22.58 0.09 7.26
C TYR A 33 22.02 1.52 7.22
N VAL A 34 22.48 2.38 8.15
CA VAL A 34 22.05 3.79 8.22
C VAL A 34 22.51 4.55 6.99
N ALA A 35 23.75 4.36 6.52
CA ALA A 35 24.24 5.02 5.31
C ALA A 35 23.43 4.63 4.07
N TRP A 36 23.08 3.35 3.92
CA TRP A 36 22.21 2.90 2.84
C TRP A 36 20.81 3.52 2.93
N LEU A 37 20.22 3.56 4.13
CA LEU A 37 18.93 4.21 4.38
C LEU A 37 18.95 5.73 4.30
N ALA A 38 20.10 6.39 4.37
CA ALA A 38 20.18 7.84 4.17
C ALA A 38 20.00 8.16 2.68
N GLU A 39 20.68 7.39 1.83
CA GLU A 39 20.79 7.63 0.38
C GLU A 39 19.85 6.78 -0.48
N LYS A 40 18.85 6.12 0.12
CA LYS A 40 17.80 5.40 -0.63
C LYS A 40 17.15 6.32 -1.66
N ARG A 41 16.77 5.70 -2.78
CA ARG A 41 15.97 6.29 -3.86
C ARG A 41 14.65 5.53 -3.97
N ASP A 42 13.76 6.04 -4.81
CA ASP A 42 12.50 5.38 -5.11
C ASP A 42 12.74 3.96 -5.62
N TRP A 43 11.98 3.02 -5.06
CA TRP A 43 12.03 1.62 -5.42
C TRP A 43 10.90 1.33 -6.40
N CYS A 44 11.27 1.06 -7.65
CA CYS A 44 10.32 0.51 -8.61
C CYS A 44 9.95 -0.92 -8.19
N ILE A 45 8.73 -1.10 -7.69
CA ILE A 45 8.18 -2.38 -7.22
C ILE A 45 7.50 -3.20 -8.33
N SER A 46 7.25 -2.60 -9.51
CA SER A 46 6.65 -3.27 -10.65
C SER A 46 7.66 -4.13 -11.41
N ARG A 47 7.25 -5.31 -11.90
CA ARG A 47 8.09 -6.24 -12.65
C ARG A 47 7.31 -6.87 -13.81
N GLN A 48 7.88 -6.81 -15.02
CA GLN A 48 7.38 -7.51 -16.21
C GLN A 48 7.81 -8.99 -16.18
N LEU A 49 7.30 -9.74 -15.21
CA LEU A 49 7.58 -11.17 -15.02
C LEU A 49 6.29 -11.97 -14.98
N TRP A 50 6.38 -13.26 -15.33
CA TRP A 50 5.24 -14.19 -15.30
C TRP A 50 5.01 -14.82 -13.91
N TRP A 51 5.95 -14.66 -12.99
CA TRP A 51 5.88 -15.21 -11.64
C TRP A 51 6.00 -14.10 -10.60
N GLY A 52 4.99 -14.02 -9.72
CA GLY A 52 4.89 -13.05 -8.64
C GLY A 52 3.44 -12.78 -8.29
N HIS A 53 3.21 -11.92 -7.30
CA HIS A 53 1.86 -11.43 -6.99
C HIS A 53 1.47 -10.37 -8.01
N GLN A 54 0.44 -10.61 -8.81
CA GLN A 54 -0.06 -9.63 -9.78
C GLN A 54 -0.53 -8.36 -9.07
N ILE A 55 -0.11 -7.20 -9.54
CA ILE A 55 -0.48 -5.91 -8.98
C ILE A 55 -2.01 -5.77 -8.98
N PRO A 56 -2.65 -5.37 -7.87
CA PRO A 56 -4.11 -5.32 -7.76
C PRO A 56 -4.70 -3.99 -8.28
N VAL A 57 -4.12 -3.45 -9.34
CA VAL A 57 -4.54 -2.20 -9.96
C VAL A 57 -5.20 -2.50 -11.30
N TRP A 58 -6.39 -1.98 -11.48
CA TRP A 58 -7.13 -1.94 -12.74
C TRP A 58 -7.01 -0.56 -13.33
N TRP A 59 -6.79 -0.42 -14.63
CA TRP A 59 -6.59 0.88 -15.23
C TRP A 59 -7.23 1.01 -16.61
N ARG A 60 -7.46 2.27 -17.01
CA ARG A 60 -7.91 2.63 -18.36
C ARG A 60 -7.52 4.07 -18.69
N LYS A 61 -7.08 4.30 -19.92
CA LYS A 61 -6.83 5.65 -20.47
C LYS A 61 -8.06 6.25 -21.15
N PHE A 62 -8.16 7.58 -21.07
CA PHE A 62 -9.26 8.37 -21.60
C PHE A 62 -8.74 9.64 -22.25
N ASP A 63 -9.10 9.91 -23.50
CA ASP A 63 -8.70 11.16 -24.19
C ASP A 63 -9.45 12.40 -23.67
N LYS A 64 -10.56 12.19 -22.94
CA LYS A 64 -11.46 13.25 -22.51
C LYS A 64 -11.95 13.01 -21.09
N ALA A 65 -11.92 14.09 -20.30
CA ALA A 65 -12.50 14.19 -18.97
C ALA A 65 -13.95 13.68 -18.90
N SER A 66 -14.78 14.00 -19.89
CA SER A 66 -16.18 13.59 -19.89
C SER A 66 -16.36 12.07 -20.00
N ALA A 67 -15.53 11.41 -20.81
CA ALA A 67 -15.57 9.95 -20.96
C ALA A 67 -15.10 9.25 -19.68
N LEU A 68 -14.07 9.80 -19.02
CA LEU A 68 -13.65 9.34 -17.70
C LEU A 68 -14.78 9.50 -16.68
N ALA A 69 -15.40 10.68 -16.60
CA ALA A 69 -16.48 10.96 -15.66
C ALA A 69 -17.68 10.01 -15.84
N GLU A 70 -18.02 9.64 -17.08
CA GLU A 70 -19.07 8.65 -17.36
C GLU A 70 -18.74 7.25 -16.83
N VAL A 71 -17.47 6.81 -16.93
CA VAL A 71 -17.02 5.53 -16.39
C VAL A 71 -16.94 5.59 -14.87
N ALA A 72 -16.35 6.66 -14.33
CA ALA A 72 -16.25 6.90 -12.90
C ALA A 72 -17.61 6.87 -12.19
N ALA A 73 -18.64 7.48 -12.78
CA ALA A 73 -20.00 7.48 -12.24
C ALA A 73 -20.64 6.07 -12.18
N LYS A 74 -20.10 5.11 -12.95
CA LYS A 74 -20.56 3.71 -12.99
C LYS A 74 -19.70 2.76 -12.15
N LEU A 75 -18.61 3.26 -11.54
CA LEU A 75 -17.82 2.44 -10.63
C LEU A 75 -18.70 1.92 -9.47
N PRO A 76 -18.37 0.74 -8.92
CA PRO A 76 -19.08 0.20 -7.78
C PRO A 76 -19.14 1.22 -6.63
N LYS A 77 -20.34 1.53 -6.16
CA LYS A 77 -20.53 2.39 -4.99
C LYS A 77 -20.31 1.57 -3.74
N LEU A 78 -19.21 1.83 -3.05
CA LEU A 78 -18.91 1.19 -1.78
C LEU A 78 -19.89 1.67 -0.70
N SER A 79 -20.39 0.75 0.11
CA SER A 79 -21.04 1.11 1.37
C SER A 79 -20.03 1.75 2.33
N ALA A 80 -20.50 2.31 3.45
CA ALA A 80 -19.62 2.91 4.46
C ALA A 80 -18.60 1.90 5.01
N ASP A 81 -19.00 0.63 5.13
CA ASP A 81 -18.18 -0.45 5.70
C ASP A 81 -17.19 -1.03 4.67
N GLU A 82 -17.41 -0.79 3.38
CA GLU A 82 -16.57 -1.28 2.27
C GLU A 82 -15.59 -0.21 1.75
N ARG A 83 -15.51 0.96 2.36
CA ARG A 83 -14.67 2.07 1.88
C ARG A 83 -13.18 1.71 1.75
N GLU A 84 -12.73 0.72 2.50
CA GLU A 84 -11.36 0.21 2.42
C GLU A 84 -11.17 -0.88 1.37
N ALA A 85 -12.23 -1.38 0.73
CA ALA A 85 -12.14 -2.45 -0.27
C ALA A 85 -11.56 -1.97 -1.59
N MET A 86 -11.71 -0.69 -1.92
CA MET A 86 -11.29 -0.11 -3.19
C MET A 86 -10.80 1.31 -3.00
N HIS A 87 -9.69 1.64 -3.66
CA HIS A 87 -9.18 3.01 -3.76
C HIS A 87 -9.08 3.39 -5.22
N VAL A 88 -9.41 4.63 -5.56
CA VAL A 88 -9.47 5.08 -6.94
C VAL A 88 -8.80 6.43 -7.08
N TRP A 89 -7.94 6.57 -8.07
CA TRP A 89 -7.30 7.83 -8.42
C TRP A 89 -7.33 8.06 -9.92
N VAL A 90 -7.15 9.32 -10.30
CA VAL A 90 -7.00 9.76 -11.69
C VAL A 90 -5.64 10.41 -11.84
N GLY A 91 -4.87 9.96 -12.84
CA GLY A 91 -3.61 10.59 -13.25
C GLY A 91 -3.77 11.39 -14.54
N ASP A 92 -2.93 12.40 -14.72
CA ASP A 92 -2.67 13.03 -16.02
C ASP A 92 -1.22 12.77 -16.50
N ASP A 93 -0.90 13.19 -17.71
CA ASP A 93 0.43 13.02 -18.32
C ASP A 93 1.53 13.85 -17.64
N ASP A 94 1.16 14.90 -16.88
CA ASP A 94 2.09 15.71 -16.11
C ASP A 94 2.45 15.06 -14.76
N GLY A 95 1.82 13.92 -14.44
CA GLY A 95 2.04 13.15 -13.22
C GLY A 95 1.26 13.67 -12.03
N ASN A 96 0.28 14.57 -12.24
CA ASN A 96 -0.62 14.98 -11.17
C ASN A 96 -1.61 13.84 -10.88
N GLN A 97 -1.98 13.72 -9.61
CA GLN A 97 -2.97 12.73 -9.15
C GLN A 97 -4.14 13.45 -8.50
N TYR A 98 -5.35 13.01 -8.86
CA TYR A 98 -6.61 13.56 -8.40
C TYR A 98 -7.44 12.46 -7.75
N ASP A 99 -7.99 12.74 -6.58
CA ASP A 99 -9.00 11.88 -5.97
C ASP A 99 -10.33 12.00 -6.72
N LEU A 100 -11.12 10.92 -6.67
CA LEU A 100 -12.52 10.91 -7.13
C LEU A 100 -13.42 11.68 -6.16
N ALA A 101 -13.23 12.99 -6.10
CA ALA A 101 -14.14 13.91 -5.44
C ALA A 101 -15.26 14.35 -6.39
N ASP A 102 -16.36 14.86 -5.84
CA ASP A 102 -17.53 15.30 -6.60
C ASP A 102 -17.21 16.38 -7.67
N ASN A 103 -16.09 17.10 -7.51
CA ASN A 103 -15.62 18.12 -8.44
C ASN A 103 -14.53 17.64 -9.41
N LEU A 104 -14.28 16.33 -9.54
CA LEU A 104 -13.26 15.77 -10.44
C LEU A 104 -13.35 16.37 -11.84
N ALA A 105 -14.56 16.48 -12.40
CA ALA A 105 -14.79 17.06 -13.72
C ALA A 105 -14.32 18.52 -13.82
N GLU A 106 -14.48 19.33 -12.76
CA GLU A 106 -13.98 20.71 -12.72
C GLU A 106 -12.45 20.78 -12.53
N GLN A 107 -11.89 19.81 -11.78
CA GLN A 107 -10.44 19.71 -11.57
C GLN A 107 -9.73 19.40 -12.89
N ILE A 108 -10.23 18.40 -13.63
CA ILE A 108 -9.61 17.93 -14.87
C ILE A 108 -10.04 18.72 -16.11
N ALA A 109 -11.10 19.54 -16.05
CA ALA A 109 -11.56 20.36 -17.19
C ALA A 109 -10.58 21.47 -17.60
N LYS A 110 -9.58 21.76 -16.75
CA LYS A 110 -8.53 22.74 -17.05
C LYS A 110 -7.40 22.15 -17.91
N ASP A 111 -7.29 20.82 -17.95
CA ASP A 111 -6.19 20.13 -18.57
C ASP A 111 -6.63 19.47 -19.88
N ALA A 112 -5.79 19.59 -20.89
CA ALA A 112 -6.00 19.00 -22.21
C ALA A 112 -5.01 17.86 -22.38
N GLY A 113 -5.40 16.64 -22.01
CA GLY A 113 -4.52 15.48 -22.15
C GLY A 113 -5.23 14.18 -21.84
N PRO A 114 -4.63 13.04 -22.22
CA PRO A 114 -5.17 11.76 -21.82
C PRO A 114 -5.10 11.64 -20.29
N PHE A 115 -6.20 11.19 -19.70
CA PHE A 115 -6.31 10.87 -18.29
C PHE A 115 -6.22 9.37 -18.10
N GLU A 116 -5.69 8.94 -16.97
CA GLU A 116 -5.65 7.53 -16.59
C GLU A 116 -6.45 7.32 -15.31
N LEU A 117 -7.50 6.52 -15.39
CA LEU A 117 -8.22 6.05 -14.22
C LEU A 117 -7.51 4.81 -13.70
N GLN A 118 -7.20 4.77 -12.41
CA GLN A 118 -6.65 3.59 -11.74
C GLN A 118 -7.50 3.23 -10.52
N VAL A 119 -7.85 1.95 -10.40
CA VAL A 119 -8.68 1.38 -9.35
C VAL A 119 -7.89 0.27 -8.67
N CYS A 120 -7.52 0.47 -7.41
CA CYS A 120 -6.84 -0.53 -6.60
C CYS A 120 -7.86 -1.29 -5.73
N LEU A 121 -7.97 -2.61 -5.93
CA LEU A 121 -8.80 -3.48 -5.09
C LEU A 121 -7.92 -4.05 -3.96
N ARG A 122 -8.31 -3.82 -2.70
CA ARG A 122 -7.43 -4.01 -1.54
C ARG A 122 -7.49 -5.41 -0.93
N SER A 123 -8.31 -6.31 -1.48
CA SER A 123 -8.40 -7.70 -1.04
C SER A 123 -8.83 -8.62 -2.18
N GLU A 124 -8.55 -9.91 -2.05
CA GLU A 124 -9.05 -10.94 -2.97
C GLU A 124 -10.57 -10.99 -2.99
N ALA A 125 -11.23 -10.74 -1.85
CA ALA A 125 -12.68 -10.64 -1.78
C ALA A 125 -13.22 -9.48 -2.61
N ALA A 126 -12.56 -8.32 -2.57
CA ALA A 126 -12.92 -7.18 -3.40
C ALA A 126 -12.69 -7.47 -4.90
N ASP A 127 -11.59 -8.13 -5.25
CA ASP A 127 -11.30 -8.56 -6.63
C ASP A 127 -12.37 -9.53 -7.16
N ALA A 128 -12.74 -10.53 -6.36
CA ALA A 128 -13.80 -11.48 -6.71
C ALA A 128 -15.18 -10.81 -6.84
N GLN A 129 -15.47 -9.77 -6.06
CA GLN A 129 -16.75 -9.07 -6.06
C GLN A 129 -16.87 -8.04 -7.19
N TYR A 130 -15.79 -7.28 -7.48
CA TYR A 130 -15.84 -6.11 -8.35
C TYR A 130 -15.05 -6.25 -9.66
N GLY A 131 -14.11 -7.20 -9.76
CA GLY A 131 -13.22 -7.35 -10.92
C GLY A 131 -13.98 -7.44 -12.25
N SER A 132 -14.99 -8.32 -12.33
CA SER A 132 -15.83 -8.47 -13.53
C SER A 132 -16.60 -7.19 -13.91
N ALA A 133 -16.95 -6.35 -12.93
CA ALA A 133 -17.63 -5.08 -13.19
C ALA A 133 -16.65 -4.04 -13.75
N LEU A 134 -15.40 -4.01 -13.26
CA LEU A 134 -14.35 -3.15 -13.80
C LEU A 134 -13.97 -3.56 -15.23
N GLU A 135 -13.86 -4.86 -15.50
CA GLU A 135 -13.64 -5.38 -16.85
C GLU A 135 -14.79 -5.01 -17.80
N ALA A 136 -16.05 -5.10 -17.36
CA ALA A 136 -17.21 -4.67 -18.13
C ALA A 136 -17.21 -3.15 -18.43
N LEU A 137 -16.54 -2.35 -17.60
CA LEU A 137 -16.29 -0.92 -17.83
C LEU A 137 -15.05 -0.67 -18.72
N GLY A 138 -14.40 -1.73 -19.20
CA GLY A 138 -13.23 -1.69 -20.08
C GLY A 138 -11.92 -1.36 -19.36
N LEU A 139 -11.87 -1.52 -18.04
CA LEU A 139 -10.60 -1.48 -17.31
C LEU A 139 -9.90 -2.82 -17.44
N GLU A 140 -8.57 -2.79 -17.49
CA GLU A 140 -7.73 -3.98 -17.54
C GLU A 140 -6.88 -4.03 -16.27
N ARG A 141 -6.71 -5.22 -15.70
CA ARG A 141 -5.81 -5.42 -14.57
C ARG A 141 -4.36 -5.34 -15.03
N ASP A 142 -3.53 -4.64 -14.28
CA ASP A 142 -2.09 -4.52 -14.56
C ASP A 142 -1.46 -5.91 -14.71
N ALA A 143 -0.75 -6.11 -15.81
CA ALA A 143 -0.11 -7.37 -16.15
C ALA A 143 1.18 -7.60 -15.35
N ASP A 144 1.74 -6.53 -14.77
CA ASP A 144 2.94 -6.62 -13.96
C ASP A 144 2.69 -7.32 -12.62
N VAL A 145 3.76 -7.89 -12.09
CA VAL A 145 3.80 -8.49 -10.76
C VAL A 145 4.66 -7.66 -9.82
N LEU A 146 4.39 -7.78 -8.52
CA LEU A 146 5.21 -7.18 -7.47
C LEU A 146 6.58 -7.86 -7.40
N ASP A 147 7.61 -7.05 -7.15
CA ASP A 147 8.97 -7.50 -6.86
C ASP A 147 9.00 -8.55 -5.74
N THR A 148 9.76 -9.63 -5.91
CA THR A 148 9.93 -10.66 -4.88
C THR A 148 10.51 -10.08 -3.58
N TRP A 149 11.32 -9.02 -3.66
CA TRP A 149 11.82 -8.32 -2.47
C TRP A 149 10.72 -7.57 -1.73
N PHE A 150 9.64 -7.16 -2.43
CA PHE A 150 8.47 -6.52 -1.82
C PHE A 150 7.72 -7.47 -0.90
N SER A 151 7.39 -8.67 -1.36
CA SER A 151 6.74 -9.67 -0.50
C SER A 151 7.68 -10.18 0.60
N SER A 152 8.99 -10.32 0.32
CA SER A 152 9.98 -10.73 1.33
C SER A 152 10.10 -9.73 2.47
N ALA A 153 9.98 -8.43 2.19
CA ALA A 153 9.98 -7.38 3.22
C ALA A 153 8.79 -7.48 4.19
N LEU A 154 7.71 -8.15 3.78
CA LEU A 154 6.51 -8.37 4.59
C LEU A 154 6.56 -9.66 5.42
N TRP A 155 7.61 -10.47 5.26
CA TRP A 155 7.74 -11.77 5.93
C TRP A 155 7.49 -11.72 7.45
N PRO A 156 8.11 -10.80 8.23
CA PRO A 156 7.93 -10.74 9.68
C PRO A 156 6.48 -10.55 10.13
N PHE A 157 5.62 -10.01 9.25
CA PHE A 157 4.20 -9.79 9.52
C PHE A 157 3.36 -10.96 8.99
N SER A 158 3.59 -11.37 7.73
CA SER A 158 2.79 -12.39 7.05
C SER A 158 2.79 -13.75 7.73
N THR A 159 3.88 -14.12 8.41
CA THR A 159 3.95 -15.38 9.16
C THR A 159 3.23 -15.33 10.50
N LEU A 160 2.84 -14.14 10.94
CA LEU A 160 2.19 -13.90 12.23
C LEU A 160 0.72 -13.50 12.05
N GLY A 161 0.10 -13.89 10.93
CA GLY A 161 -1.32 -13.70 10.66
C GLY A 161 -1.70 -12.36 10.01
N TRP A 162 -0.75 -11.44 9.79
CA TRP A 162 -1.03 -10.24 8.98
C TRP A 162 -1.36 -10.62 7.52
N PRO A 163 -2.35 -9.97 6.88
CA PRO A 163 -3.11 -8.80 7.33
C PRO A 163 -4.39 -9.09 8.11
N ASP A 164 -4.76 -10.35 8.33
CA ASP A 164 -6.02 -10.72 8.97
C ASP A 164 -5.84 -10.98 10.46
N ALA A 165 -6.32 -10.03 11.26
CA ALA A 165 -6.29 -10.10 12.71
C ALA A 165 -6.93 -11.37 13.30
N ALA A 166 -7.91 -11.97 12.61
CA ALA A 166 -8.52 -13.23 13.05
C ALA A 166 -7.52 -14.40 13.06
N HIS A 167 -6.48 -14.34 12.24
CA HIS A 167 -5.43 -15.34 12.15
C HIS A 167 -4.24 -15.09 13.10
N ALA A 168 -4.28 -14.00 13.88
CA ALA A 168 -3.23 -13.61 14.83
C ALA A 168 -3.78 -13.51 16.27
N PRO A 169 -4.29 -14.61 16.87
CA PRO A 169 -4.87 -14.56 18.20
C PRO A 169 -3.81 -14.25 19.26
N ILE A 170 -4.10 -13.29 20.13
CA ILE A 170 -3.24 -12.89 21.24
C ILE A 170 -3.62 -13.69 22.47
N GLU A 171 -2.63 -14.31 23.13
CA GLU A 171 -2.88 -15.10 24.34
C GLU A 171 -3.17 -14.19 25.55
N PRO A 172 -4.04 -14.63 26.49
CA PRO A 172 -4.29 -13.89 27.71
C PRO A 172 -2.99 -13.58 28.49
N GLY A 173 -2.63 -12.30 28.57
CA GLY A 173 -1.44 -11.82 29.29
C GLY A 173 -0.24 -11.40 28.42
N GLN A 174 -0.32 -11.55 27.09
CA GLN A 174 0.67 -10.97 26.19
C GLN A 174 0.60 -9.43 26.17
N ARG A 175 1.77 -8.77 26.07
CA ARG A 175 1.87 -7.30 26.03
C ARG A 175 1.97 -6.85 24.58
N PHE A 176 0.98 -6.09 24.13
CA PHE A 176 0.97 -5.40 22.84
C PHE A 176 2.26 -4.59 22.61
N LEU A 177 3.00 -4.90 21.55
CA LEU A 177 4.15 -4.10 21.16
C LEU A 177 3.68 -2.81 20.46
N GLY A 178 4.03 -1.66 21.03
CA GLY A 178 3.94 -0.35 20.37
C GLY A 178 2.71 0.51 20.69
N ALA A 179 1.76 0.07 21.54
CA ALA A 179 0.58 0.88 21.88
C ALA A 179 0.96 2.19 22.59
N GLN A 180 0.33 3.31 22.19
CA GLN A 180 0.48 4.62 22.83
C GLN A 180 -0.86 5.15 23.34
N GLY A 181 -1.04 5.20 24.67
CA GLY A 181 -2.26 5.75 25.27
C GLY A 181 -3.51 4.96 24.84
N GLU A 182 -4.53 5.65 24.33
CA GLU A 182 -5.75 5.06 23.75
C GLU A 182 -5.62 4.78 22.23
N GLN A 183 -4.48 5.11 21.60
CA GLN A 183 -4.28 4.91 20.17
C GLN A 183 -3.83 3.48 19.89
N PRO A 184 -4.59 2.73 19.08
CA PRO A 184 -4.20 1.39 18.75
C PRO A 184 -2.91 1.39 17.92
N SER A 185 -1.90 0.65 18.36
CA SER A 185 -0.66 0.47 17.59
C SER A 185 -0.97 -0.18 16.24
N SER A 186 -0.38 0.31 15.15
CA SER A 186 -0.43 -0.37 13.85
C SER A 186 0.20 -1.78 13.87
N LEU A 187 0.87 -2.13 14.98
CA LEU A 187 1.41 -3.45 15.29
C LEU A 187 0.59 -4.23 16.35
N GLU A 188 -0.60 -3.75 16.74
CA GLU A 188 -1.40 -4.32 17.84
C GLU A 188 -1.71 -5.80 17.70
N THR A 189 -1.73 -6.32 16.49
CA THR A 189 -2.16 -7.70 16.29
C THR A 189 -1.00 -8.67 16.10
N TYR A 190 0.24 -8.19 16.01
CA TYR A 190 1.22 -8.90 15.18
C TYR A 190 2.48 -9.36 15.90
N TYR A 191 2.65 -9.04 17.17
CA TYR A 191 3.78 -9.54 17.96
C TYR A 191 3.34 -10.01 19.34
N PRO A 192 3.50 -11.32 19.66
CA PRO A 192 3.35 -11.82 21.03
C PRO A 192 4.38 -11.25 22.02
#